data_AF-A0ABD1LP75-F1
#
_entry.id   AF-A0ABD1LP75-F1
#
_cell.length_a   1.000
_cell.length_b   1.000
_cell.length_c   1.000
_cell.angle_alpha   90.00
_cell.angle_beta   90.00
_cell.angle_gamma   90.00
#
_symmetry.space_group_name_H-M   'P 1'
#
loop_
_entity.id
_entity.type
_entity.pdbx_description
1 polymer ?
#
loop_
_entity_poly.entity_id
_entity_poly.type
_entity_poly.pdbx_seq_one_letter_code
_entity_poly.pdbx_strand_id
1 'polypeptide(L)'
;MISLSPLNLKPISPNDLFLSPSPHRRRHHHHHHRTHKPISAVLNSSSFSKQQQQQPSPAQQQVYQPFRPPPAPLPSQYGSLDLAGRIEPVVGLGDGGVVVSFPDARVLPWKANRWYKEEPILVVADRSNTEVAADDAFYLVNIPAQGFKVERGFTLKENGVTHTLGNVVIVVRPPKEEYDDQLSDEDWE
;
A
#
# COMPACT_ATOMS: atom_id res chain seq x y z
N MET A 1 -14.70 8.47 -60.23
CA MET A 1 -13.31 8.05 -59.99
C MET A 1 -12.77 8.87 -58.84
N ILE A 2 -12.66 8.28 -57.64
CA ILE A 2 -12.20 8.98 -56.44
C ILE A 2 -10.82 8.42 -56.09
N SER A 3 -9.80 9.27 -56.15
CA SER A 3 -8.40 8.95 -55.90
C SER A 3 -8.13 9.01 -54.39
N LEU A 4 -7.60 7.93 -53.82
CA LEU A 4 -7.11 7.92 -52.44
C LEU A 4 -5.59 8.00 -52.45
N SER A 5 -5.05 9.05 -51.83
CA SER A 5 -3.61 9.19 -51.59
C SER A 5 -3.20 8.39 -50.34
N PRO A 6 -2.08 7.66 -50.35
CA PRO A 6 -1.61 6.93 -49.17
C PRO A 6 -0.93 7.88 -48.16
N LEU A 7 -1.27 7.71 -46.87
CA LEU A 7 -0.59 8.37 -45.75
C LEU A 7 0.77 7.71 -45.51
N ASN A 8 1.82 8.53 -45.52
CA ASN A 8 3.21 8.12 -45.31
C ASN A 8 3.53 8.20 -43.81
N LEU A 9 3.64 7.05 -43.14
CA LEU A 9 4.06 6.96 -41.73
C LEU A 9 5.55 6.64 -41.67
N LYS A 10 6.32 7.52 -41.04
CA LYS A 10 7.75 7.35 -40.80
C LYS A 10 7.97 6.33 -39.66
N PRO A 11 8.94 5.40 -39.79
CA PRO A 11 9.26 4.47 -38.72
C PRO A 11 9.91 5.22 -37.53
N ILE A 12 9.41 4.95 -36.34
CA ILE A 12 9.97 5.44 -35.06
C ILE A 12 11.21 4.59 -34.75
N SER A 13 12.34 5.27 -34.55
CA SER A 13 13.63 4.68 -34.23
C SER A 13 13.71 4.33 -32.73
N PRO A 14 14.27 3.17 -32.34
CA PRO A 14 14.36 2.76 -30.94
C PRO A 14 15.42 3.50 -30.10
N ASN A 15 16.09 4.52 -30.65
CA ASN A 15 17.23 5.18 -29.99
C ASN A 15 16.94 6.55 -29.35
N ASP A 16 15.69 7.04 -29.34
CA ASP A 16 15.34 8.34 -28.72
C ASP A 16 15.04 8.25 -27.20
N LEU A 17 15.45 7.17 -26.54
CA LEU A 17 15.15 6.89 -25.11
C LEU A 17 16.29 7.17 -24.13
N PHE A 18 17.30 7.99 -24.47
CA PHE A 18 18.40 8.25 -23.55
C PHE A 18 18.84 9.72 -23.47
N LEU A 19 18.81 10.21 -22.22
CA LEU A 19 19.63 11.28 -21.62
C LEU A 19 19.13 12.73 -21.74
N SER A 20 18.29 13.12 -20.78
CA SER A 20 18.23 14.50 -20.27
C SER A 20 19.08 14.61 -19.00
N PRO A 21 20.15 15.44 -18.96
CA PRO A 21 20.92 15.64 -17.73
C PRO A 21 20.22 16.64 -16.79
N SER A 22 19.95 16.21 -15.55
CA SER A 22 19.48 17.08 -14.46
C SER A 22 20.61 17.99 -13.94
N PRO A 23 20.36 19.29 -13.68
CA PRO A 23 21.37 20.19 -13.12
C PRO A 23 21.55 19.97 -11.61
N HIS A 24 22.80 19.72 -11.21
CA HIS A 24 23.24 19.66 -9.82
C HIS A 24 22.97 20.96 -9.07
N ARG A 25 22.21 20.89 -7.96
CA ARG A 25 22.25 21.90 -6.90
C ARG A 25 23.08 21.40 -5.73
N ARG A 26 24.27 22.00 -5.59
CA ARG A 26 25.08 21.97 -4.37
C ARG A 26 24.29 22.61 -3.22
N ARG A 27 24.18 21.92 -2.08
CA ARG A 27 23.82 22.54 -0.80
C ARG A 27 24.84 22.18 0.26
N HIS A 28 25.26 23.24 0.95
CA HIS A 28 26.32 23.28 1.93
C HIS A 28 25.92 22.62 3.24
N HIS A 29 26.90 21.96 3.87
CA HIS A 29 26.84 21.45 5.23
C HIS A 29 26.82 22.60 6.24
N HIS A 30 25.90 22.55 7.21
CA HIS A 30 26.03 23.27 8.47
C HIS A 30 25.91 22.30 9.64
N HIS A 31 27.01 22.16 10.38
CA HIS A 31 27.10 21.56 11.69
C HIS A 31 26.26 22.37 12.68
N HIS A 32 25.31 21.72 13.35
CA HIS A 32 24.75 22.20 14.61
C HIS A 32 25.27 21.33 15.74
N HIS A 33 26.17 21.91 16.53
CA HIS A 33 26.60 21.35 17.81
C HIS A 33 25.40 21.31 18.76
N ARG A 34 24.93 20.10 19.06
CA ARG A 34 23.90 19.83 20.06
C ARG A 34 24.56 19.92 21.44
N THR A 35 24.22 20.94 22.20
CA THR A 35 24.66 21.11 23.58
C THR A 35 23.97 20.07 24.46
N HIS A 36 24.73 19.12 24.99
CA HIS A 36 24.25 18.16 25.97
C HIS A 36 24.13 18.87 27.34
N LYS A 37 22.94 18.84 27.93
CA LYS A 37 22.75 19.26 29.33
C LYS A 37 23.32 18.17 30.24
N PRO A 38 24.03 18.51 31.32
CA PRO A 38 24.50 17.51 32.27
C PRO A 38 23.32 16.84 32.97
N ILE A 39 23.42 15.52 33.13
CA ILE A 39 22.51 14.70 33.92
C ILE A 39 22.82 14.98 35.39
N SER A 40 21.91 15.65 36.10
CA SER A 40 21.98 15.82 37.54
C SER A 40 21.45 14.57 38.24
N ALA A 41 22.33 13.79 38.87
CA ALA A 41 21.95 12.70 39.78
C ALA A 41 21.77 13.26 41.19
N VAL A 42 20.55 13.19 41.72
CA VAL A 42 20.29 13.46 43.15
C VAL A 42 20.74 12.24 43.95
N LEU A 43 21.84 12.37 44.68
CA LEU A 43 22.25 11.40 45.70
C LEU A 43 21.44 11.66 46.97
N ASN A 44 20.42 10.84 47.20
CA ASN A 44 19.62 10.93 48.41
C ASN A 44 20.34 10.20 49.55
N SER A 45 20.95 10.96 50.46
CA SER A 45 21.57 10.46 51.68
C SER A 45 20.50 10.13 52.73
N SER A 46 20.47 8.87 53.16
CA SER A 46 19.59 8.33 54.19
C SER A 46 19.86 8.93 55.57
N SER A 47 18.82 9.36 56.30
CA SER A 47 18.63 9.22 57.77
C SER A 47 17.29 9.82 58.26
N PHE A 48 16.68 9.16 59.27
CA PHE A 48 15.59 9.59 60.18
C PHE A 48 14.12 9.12 59.97
N SER A 49 13.85 7.93 60.58
CA SER A 49 12.78 7.53 61.55
C SER A 49 11.25 7.55 61.28
N LYS A 50 10.64 6.35 61.49
CA LYS A 50 9.33 5.95 62.12
C LYS A 50 8.02 6.65 61.63
N GLN A 51 6.89 6.01 61.29
CA GLN A 51 6.14 4.88 61.91
C GLN A 51 5.06 4.33 60.93
N GLN A 52 4.52 3.13 61.22
CA GLN A 52 3.68 2.24 60.39
C GLN A 52 2.21 2.65 60.14
N GLN A 53 1.64 2.28 58.97
CA GLN A 53 0.29 1.69 58.83
C GLN A 53 0.08 0.97 57.46
N GLN A 54 -0.07 -0.36 57.54
CA GLN A 54 -0.88 -1.35 56.76
C GLN A 54 -0.83 -1.44 55.20
N GLN A 55 -0.47 -2.64 54.72
CA GLN A 55 -0.46 -3.20 53.34
C GLN A 55 -1.88 -3.54 52.81
N PRO A 56 -2.14 -3.68 51.48
CA PRO A 56 -1.57 -4.72 50.58
C PRO A 56 -1.22 -4.18 49.16
N SER A 57 -0.45 -4.76 48.23
CA SER A 57 0.10 -6.08 47.92
C SER A 57 1.46 -5.83 47.23
N PRO A 58 2.40 -6.81 47.12
CA PRO A 58 3.60 -6.58 46.33
C PRO A 58 3.18 -6.39 44.87
N ALA A 59 3.38 -5.19 44.34
CA ALA A 59 3.48 -5.03 42.90
C ALA A 59 4.54 -6.03 42.45
N GLN A 60 4.09 -7.08 41.75
CA GLN A 60 4.97 -8.04 41.11
C GLN A 60 6.03 -7.20 40.40
N GLN A 61 7.27 -7.38 40.85
CA GLN A 61 8.43 -6.83 40.19
C GLN A 61 8.25 -7.18 38.73
N GLN A 62 7.96 -6.18 37.90
CA GLN A 62 8.07 -6.36 36.47
C GLN A 62 9.56 -6.58 36.24
N VAL A 63 9.94 -7.85 36.27
CA VAL A 63 11.23 -8.35 35.81
C VAL A 63 11.40 -7.70 34.46
N TYR A 64 12.38 -6.81 34.38
CA TYR A 64 12.74 -6.14 33.15
C TYR A 64 12.86 -7.21 32.07
N GLN A 65 11.88 -7.24 31.16
CA GLN A 65 11.94 -8.05 29.96
C GLN A 65 12.49 -7.12 28.89
N PRO A 66 13.76 -7.26 28.49
CA PRO A 66 14.38 -6.40 27.49
C PRO A 66 13.68 -6.51 26.12
N PHE A 67 12.88 -7.54 25.88
CA PHE A 67 12.22 -7.78 24.61
C PHE A 67 10.73 -8.02 24.82
N ARG A 68 9.92 -7.00 24.55
CA ARG A 68 8.52 -7.25 24.20
C ARG A 68 8.54 -7.88 22.81
N PRO A 69 7.97 -9.07 22.60
CA PRO A 69 7.80 -9.58 21.25
C PRO A 69 7.08 -8.50 20.43
N PRO A 70 7.45 -8.32 19.14
CA PRO A 70 6.78 -7.36 18.29
C PRO A 70 5.26 -7.56 18.38
N PRO A 71 4.46 -6.48 18.37
CA PRO A 71 3.01 -6.60 18.43
C PRO A 71 2.55 -7.64 17.42
N ALA A 72 1.71 -8.57 17.89
CA ALA A 72 1.42 -9.84 17.23
C ALA A 72 1.24 -9.70 15.71
N PRO A 73 1.85 -10.61 14.92
CA PRO A 73 1.89 -10.50 13.47
C PRO A 73 0.53 -10.86 12.89
N LEU A 74 -0.11 -9.89 12.23
CA LEU A 74 -1.38 -10.03 11.51
C LEU A 74 -2.58 -10.45 12.40
N PRO A 75 -3.79 -9.93 12.11
CA PRO A 75 -5.01 -10.44 12.76
C PRO A 75 -5.10 -11.97 12.63
N SER A 76 -5.48 -12.67 13.70
CA SER A 76 -5.51 -14.15 13.74
C SER A 76 -6.28 -14.78 12.58
N GLN A 77 -7.31 -14.11 12.08
CA GLN A 77 -8.09 -14.52 10.90
C GLN A 77 -7.27 -14.65 9.60
N TYR A 78 -6.11 -13.99 9.51
CA TYR A 78 -5.20 -14.07 8.35
C TYR A 78 -3.91 -14.85 8.64
N GLY A 79 -3.68 -15.22 9.91
CA GLY A 79 -2.49 -15.97 10.34
C GLY A 79 -2.57 -17.47 10.01
N SER A 80 -3.78 -18.03 9.91
CA SER A 80 -4.00 -19.45 9.61
C SER A 80 -4.33 -19.76 8.15
N LEU A 81 -4.54 -18.74 7.30
CA LEU A 81 -4.74 -18.94 5.86
C LEU A 81 -3.38 -19.29 5.24
N ASP A 82 -3.26 -20.53 4.78
CA ASP A 82 -2.15 -20.99 3.95
C ASP A 82 -2.11 -20.20 2.62
N LEU A 83 -1.06 -20.41 1.81
CA LEU A 83 -0.93 -19.72 0.52
C LEU A 83 -2.19 -19.89 -0.33
N ALA A 84 -2.81 -21.07 -0.29
CA ALA A 84 -4.06 -21.38 -0.98
C ALA A 84 -5.22 -20.52 -0.47
N GLY A 85 -5.43 -20.43 0.85
CA GLY A 85 -6.48 -19.59 1.44
C GLY A 85 -6.32 -18.09 1.15
N ARG A 86 -5.10 -17.61 0.92
CA ARG A 86 -4.86 -16.20 0.55
C ARG A 86 -5.23 -15.87 -0.90
N ILE A 87 -5.18 -16.85 -1.79
CA ILE A 87 -5.48 -16.68 -3.23
C ILE A 87 -6.78 -17.40 -3.64
N GLU A 88 -7.53 -17.93 -2.68
CA GLU A 88 -8.82 -18.60 -2.88
C GLU A 88 -9.77 -17.80 -3.80
N PRO A 89 -9.92 -16.46 -3.65
CA PRO A 89 -10.79 -15.70 -4.52
C PRO A 89 -10.40 -15.78 -6.01
N VAL A 90 -9.11 -15.97 -6.31
CA VAL A 90 -8.61 -16.13 -7.69
C VAL A 90 -8.81 -17.55 -8.18
N VAL A 91 -8.59 -18.55 -7.33
CA VAL A 91 -8.79 -19.97 -7.66
C VAL A 91 -10.26 -20.25 -7.98
N GLY A 92 -11.19 -19.60 -7.27
CA GLY A 92 -12.63 -19.73 -7.48
C GLY A 92 -13.15 -19.19 -8.82
N LEU A 93 -12.34 -18.47 -9.60
CA LEU A 93 -12.77 -17.84 -10.86
C LEU A 93 -12.91 -18.82 -12.03
N GLY A 94 -12.30 -20.02 -11.95
CA GLY A 94 -12.25 -20.96 -13.06
C GLY A 94 -11.78 -20.29 -14.37
N ASP A 95 -12.52 -20.54 -15.46
CA ASP A 95 -12.22 -19.96 -16.80
C ASP A 95 -12.71 -18.51 -16.98
N GLY A 96 -13.38 -17.94 -15.96
CA GLY A 96 -13.92 -16.58 -15.97
C GLY A 96 -12.88 -15.51 -15.62
N GLY A 97 -11.77 -15.88 -14.98
CA GLY A 97 -10.77 -14.94 -14.51
C GLY A 97 -10.04 -14.20 -15.63
N VAL A 98 -9.96 -12.87 -15.52
CA VAL A 98 -9.14 -12.02 -16.38
C VAL A 98 -8.32 -11.04 -15.54
N VAL A 99 -7.07 -10.82 -15.93
CA VAL A 99 -6.20 -9.81 -15.30
C VAL A 99 -6.05 -8.62 -16.26
N VAL A 100 -6.32 -7.43 -15.76
CA VAL A 100 -6.20 -6.17 -16.51
C VAL A 100 -5.12 -5.33 -15.85
N SER A 101 -4.07 -5.02 -16.62
CA SER A 101 -2.99 -4.14 -16.19
C SER A 101 -3.40 -2.68 -16.37
N PHE A 102 -3.28 -1.90 -15.30
CA PHE A 102 -3.44 -0.46 -15.33
C PHE A 102 -2.12 0.21 -15.00
N PRO A 103 -1.63 1.17 -15.82
CA PRO A 103 -0.40 1.89 -15.52
C PRO A 103 -0.54 2.82 -14.32
N ASP A 104 -1.77 3.09 -13.87
CA ASP A 104 -2.05 4.05 -12.81
C ASP A 104 -3.25 3.64 -11.95
N ALA A 105 -3.03 3.57 -10.64
CA ALA A 105 -4.04 3.23 -9.65
C ALA A 105 -5.21 4.23 -9.53
N ARG A 106 -5.15 5.40 -10.19
CA ARG A 106 -6.26 6.37 -10.26
C ARG A 106 -7.52 5.81 -10.92
N VAL A 107 -7.46 4.65 -11.57
CA VAL A 107 -8.65 3.96 -12.10
C VAL A 107 -9.56 3.38 -11.01
N LEU A 108 -9.06 3.28 -9.78
CA LEU A 108 -9.82 2.79 -8.65
C LEU A 108 -10.70 3.91 -8.06
N PRO A 109 -11.91 3.59 -7.57
CA PRO A 109 -12.86 4.59 -7.10
C PRO A 109 -12.52 5.18 -5.72
N TRP A 110 -11.45 4.72 -5.06
CA TRP A 110 -10.97 5.31 -3.82
C TRP A 110 -9.88 6.34 -4.04
N LYS A 111 -9.82 7.31 -3.14
CA LYS A 111 -8.85 8.40 -3.18
C LYS A 111 -7.46 7.85 -2.89
N ALA A 112 -6.70 7.52 -3.93
CA ALA A 112 -5.26 7.27 -3.81
C ALA A 112 -4.64 8.48 -3.10
N ASN A 113 -4.04 8.26 -1.93
CA ASN A 113 -3.44 9.34 -1.15
C ASN A 113 -2.41 10.07 -2.05
N ARG A 114 -2.35 11.41 -1.96
CA ARG A 114 -1.68 12.29 -2.95
C ARG A 114 -0.22 11.92 -3.19
N TRP A 115 0.41 11.26 -2.21
CA TRP A 115 1.80 10.78 -2.24
C TRP A 115 2.01 9.46 -3.02
N TYR A 116 0.93 8.77 -3.42
CA TYR A 116 0.94 7.49 -4.17
C TYR A 116 0.28 7.61 -5.55
N LYS A 117 0.35 8.78 -6.18
CA LYS A 117 -0.13 8.91 -7.56
C LYS A 117 0.81 8.15 -8.49
N GLU A 118 0.25 7.41 -9.43
CA GLU A 118 0.98 6.71 -10.52
C GLU A 118 1.64 5.37 -10.14
N GLU A 119 1.03 4.62 -9.22
CA GLU A 119 1.40 3.20 -9.03
C GLU A 119 0.70 2.33 -10.08
N PRO A 120 1.41 1.50 -10.87
CA PRO A 120 0.77 0.53 -11.73
C PRO A 120 0.10 -0.56 -10.88
N ILE A 121 -1.03 -1.09 -11.33
CA ILE A 121 -1.77 -2.13 -10.61
C ILE A 121 -2.24 -3.21 -11.58
N LEU A 122 -2.50 -4.39 -11.04
CA LEU A 122 -3.24 -5.43 -11.74
C LEU A 122 -4.62 -5.59 -11.09
N VAL A 123 -5.66 -5.54 -11.89
CA VAL A 123 -7.03 -5.78 -11.44
C VAL A 123 -7.47 -7.14 -11.98
N VAL A 124 -7.89 -8.03 -11.08
CA VAL A 124 -8.45 -9.33 -11.45
C VAL A 124 -9.96 -9.24 -11.39
N ALA A 125 -10.61 -9.60 -12.49
CA ALA A 125 -12.05 -9.59 -12.62
C ALA A 125 -12.60 -10.96 -13.05
N ASP A 126 -13.81 -11.25 -12.62
CA ASP A 126 -14.62 -12.38 -13.08
C ASP A 126 -15.50 -11.94 -14.26
N ARG A 127 -15.11 -12.31 -15.48
CA ARG A 127 -15.88 -11.99 -16.69
C ARG A 127 -17.14 -12.84 -16.85
N SER A 128 -17.30 -13.90 -16.06
CA SER A 128 -18.53 -14.71 -16.04
C SER A 128 -19.64 -14.02 -15.24
N ASN A 129 -19.27 -13.09 -14.34
CA ASN A 129 -20.19 -12.34 -13.50
C ASN A 129 -20.27 -10.87 -13.95
N THR A 130 -21.16 -10.59 -14.91
CA THR A 130 -21.29 -9.25 -15.53
C THR A 130 -22.40 -8.39 -14.92
N GLU A 131 -23.31 -8.97 -14.15
CA GLU A 131 -24.47 -8.25 -13.59
C GLU A 131 -24.06 -7.38 -12.39
N VAL A 132 -24.59 -6.17 -12.30
CA VAL A 132 -24.39 -5.30 -11.14
C VAL A 132 -25.30 -5.72 -9.99
N ALA A 133 -24.92 -6.79 -9.28
CA ALA A 133 -25.72 -7.36 -8.20
C ALA A 133 -25.66 -6.56 -6.90
N ALA A 134 -24.45 -6.27 -6.40
CA ALA A 134 -24.22 -5.62 -5.11
C ALA A 134 -23.77 -4.15 -5.26
N ASP A 135 -24.22 -3.30 -4.33
CA ASP A 135 -23.97 -1.85 -4.32
C ASP A 135 -22.54 -1.49 -3.88
N ASP A 136 -21.99 -2.28 -2.97
CA ASP A 136 -20.66 -2.10 -2.39
C ASP A 136 -19.56 -2.79 -3.19
N ALA A 137 -19.92 -3.73 -4.07
CA ALA A 137 -18.99 -4.40 -4.97
C ALA A 137 -18.40 -3.47 -6.03
N PHE A 138 -17.30 -3.91 -6.63
CA PHE A 138 -16.59 -3.20 -7.67
C PHE A 138 -16.71 -3.94 -9.00
N TYR A 139 -16.79 -3.19 -10.09
CA TYR A 139 -16.96 -3.76 -11.42
C TYR A 139 -16.04 -3.08 -12.42
N LEU A 140 -15.57 -3.87 -13.37
CA LEU A 140 -14.79 -3.40 -14.50
C LEU A 140 -15.75 -2.91 -15.60
N VAL A 141 -15.57 -1.67 -16.05
CA VAL A 141 -16.39 -1.05 -17.09
C VAL A 141 -15.52 -0.49 -18.20
N ASN A 142 -16.08 -0.43 -19.42
CA ASN A 142 -15.46 0.27 -20.54
C ASN A 142 -16.14 1.63 -20.70
N ILE A 143 -15.35 2.70 -20.56
CA ILE A 143 -15.81 4.05 -20.79
C ILE A 143 -15.33 4.47 -22.19
N PRO A 144 -16.25 4.87 -23.10
CA PRO A 144 -15.88 5.37 -24.41
C PRO A 144 -14.82 6.47 -24.31
N ALA A 145 -13.77 6.38 -25.13
CA ALA A 145 -12.60 7.27 -25.17
C ALA A 145 -11.65 7.25 -23.94
N GLN A 146 -12.06 6.74 -22.78
CA GLN A 146 -11.19 6.65 -21.58
C GLN A 146 -10.64 5.24 -21.34
N GLY A 147 -11.22 4.22 -21.98
CA GLY A 147 -10.81 2.82 -21.82
C GLY A 147 -11.43 2.19 -20.58
N PHE A 148 -10.73 1.21 -20.00
CA PHE A 148 -11.24 0.49 -18.85
C PHE A 148 -11.16 1.32 -17.55
N LYS A 149 -12.14 1.15 -16.67
CA LYS A 149 -12.17 1.75 -15.33
C LYS A 149 -12.82 0.81 -14.32
N VAL A 150 -12.51 0.98 -13.04
CA VAL A 150 -13.22 0.31 -11.94
C VAL A 150 -14.24 1.27 -11.34
N GLU A 151 -15.50 0.84 -11.26
CA GLU A 151 -16.59 1.61 -10.68
C GLU A 151 -17.29 0.83 -9.56
N ARG A 152 -17.90 1.57 -8.64
CA ARG A 152 -18.66 0.98 -7.54
C ARG A 152 -20.08 0.63 -8.02
N GLY A 153 -20.61 -0.50 -7.56
CA GLY A 153 -21.94 -0.99 -7.95
C GLY A 153 -23.06 0.02 -7.72
N PHE A 154 -23.02 0.73 -6.59
CA PHE A 154 -23.94 1.81 -6.26
C PHE A 154 -23.96 2.89 -7.36
N THR A 155 -22.78 3.38 -7.75
CA THR A 155 -22.62 4.38 -8.81
C THR A 155 -23.11 3.86 -10.16
N LEU A 156 -22.91 2.57 -10.46
CA LEU A 156 -23.40 1.98 -11.69
C LEU A 156 -24.93 1.89 -11.74
N LYS A 157 -25.55 1.45 -10.64
CA LYS A 157 -27.01 1.39 -10.53
C LYS A 157 -27.67 2.76 -10.62
N GLU A 158 -27.11 3.79 -9.96
CA GLU A 158 -27.59 5.18 -10.07
C GLU A 158 -27.56 5.67 -11.52
N ASN A 159 -26.56 5.25 -12.31
CA ASN A 159 -26.43 5.60 -13.72
C ASN A 159 -27.25 4.68 -14.66
N GLY A 160 -28.05 3.76 -14.11
CA GLY A 160 -28.86 2.82 -14.90
C GLY A 160 -28.05 1.73 -15.61
N VAL A 161 -26.80 1.50 -15.21
CA VAL A 161 -25.94 0.45 -15.78
C VAL A 161 -26.26 -0.88 -15.12
N THR A 162 -26.71 -1.85 -15.90
CA THR A 162 -27.10 -3.19 -15.42
C THR A 162 -26.03 -4.25 -15.68
N HIS A 163 -25.25 -4.07 -16.75
CA HIS A 163 -24.23 -5.02 -17.19
C HIS A 163 -22.86 -4.35 -17.30
N THR A 164 -21.83 -5.09 -16.94
CA THR A 164 -20.43 -4.67 -16.89
C THR A 164 -19.55 -5.69 -17.60
N LEU A 165 -18.23 -5.49 -17.58
CA LEU A 165 -17.28 -6.47 -18.13
C LEU A 165 -16.95 -7.59 -17.14
N GLY A 166 -17.28 -7.41 -15.87
CA GLY A 166 -16.99 -8.38 -14.83
C GLY A 166 -16.91 -7.77 -13.44
N ASN A 167 -17.20 -8.58 -12.43
CA ASN A 167 -16.99 -8.23 -11.03
C ASN A 167 -15.49 -8.22 -10.69
N VAL A 168 -15.01 -7.21 -9.97
CA VAL A 168 -13.61 -7.13 -9.53
C VAL A 168 -13.44 -7.91 -8.23
N VAL A 169 -12.52 -8.88 -8.24
CA VAL A 169 -12.31 -9.80 -7.11
C VAL A 169 -11.07 -9.43 -6.29
N ILE A 170 -9.97 -9.04 -6.95
CA ILE A 170 -8.74 -8.62 -6.26
C ILE A 170 -8.01 -7.53 -7.04
N VAL A 171 -7.37 -6.62 -6.30
CA VAL A 171 -6.43 -5.64 -6.85
C VAL A 171 -5.05 -5.93 -6.30
N VAL A 172 -4.09 -6.16 -7.19
CA VAL A 172 -2.70 -6.45 -6.86
C VAL A 172 -1.86 -5.20 -7.11
N ARG A 173 -1.07 -4.85 -6.10
CA ARG A 173 -0.07 -3.79 -6.17
C ARG A 173 1.32 -4.40 -6.34
N PRO A 174 2.23 -3.76 -7.08
CA PRO A 174 3.63 -4.13 -7.15
C PRO A 174 4.24 -4.21 -5.74
N PRO A 175 5.23 -5.09 -5.53
CA PRO A 175 6.07 -5.02 -4.34
C PRO A 175 6.67 -3.62 -4.22
N LYS A 176 6.61 -3.04 -3.02
CA LYS A 176 7.34 -1.81 -2.74
C LYS A 176 8.72 -2.21 -2.24
N GLU A 177 9.75 -1.72 -2.90
CA GLU A 177 11.08 -1.60 -2.30
C GLU A 177 11.00 -0.46 -1.30
N GLU A 178 10.41 -0.71 -0.14
CA GLU A 178 10.78 0.06 1.03
C GLU A 178 12.24 -0.33 1.27
N TYR A 179 13.16 0.64 1.20
CA TYR A 179 14.47 0.54 1.83
C TYR A 179 14.20 0.43 3.34
N ASP A 180 13.70 -0.73 3.74
CA ASP A 180 13.75 -1.23 5.10
C ASP A 180 15.23 -1.57 5.33
N ASP A 181 16.03 -0.53 5.52
CA ASP A 181 17.19 -0.56 6.42
C ASP A 181 16.66 -0.86 7.85
N GLN A 182 15.97 -1.98 8.03
CA GLN A 182 15.62 -2.56 9.33
C GLN A 182 16.83 -3.29 9.95
N LEU A 183 18.01 -3.10 9.35
CA LEU A 183 19.34 -3.42 9.88
C LEU A 183 20.26 -2.24 9.57
N SER A 184 19.97 -1.04 10.06
CA SER A 184 21.07 -0.08 10.23
C SER A 184 22.01 -0.67 11.27
N ASP A 185 23.30 -0.80 10.94
CA ASP A 185 24.33 -1.29 11.85
C ASP A 185 24.39 -0.47 13.18
N GLU A 186 23.79 0.73 13.19
CA GLU A 186 23.64 1.64 14.32
C GLU A 186 22.76 1.14 15.49
N ASP A 187 21.94 0.09 15.31
CA ASP A 187 21.15 -0.52 16.40
C ASP A 187 21.94 -1.62 17.16
N TRP A 188 23.21 -1.82 16.82
CA TRP A 188 24.11 -2.81 17.44
C TRP A 188 25.23 -2.20 18.32
N GLU A 189 25.27 -0.88 18.54
CA GLU A 189 26.24 -0.20 19.44
C GLU A 189 25.66 0.24 20.79
#